data_AF-A0A8B6FXE0-F1
#
_entry.id   AF-A0A8B6FXE0-F1
#
_cell.length_a   1.000
_cell.length_b   1.000
_cell.length_c   1.000
_cell.angle_alpha   90.00
_cell.angle_beta   90.00
_cell.angle_gamma   90.00
#
_symmetry.space_group_name_H-M   'P 1'
#
loop_
_entity.id
_entity.type
_entity.pdbx_description
1 polymer ?
#
loop_
_entity_poly.entity_id
_entity_poly.type
_entity_poly.pdbx_seq_one_letter_code
_entity_poly.pdbx_strand_id
1 'polypeptide(L)'
;MNRETSLKRETPVESQTQFNINNMKMNIEAKIDINLQKIIIDMMCLTDGKVIVVERFGTVNIFSSDGKLQKQLSITGEARSITQINENTIAITYHNEKAIKIINMENETVTKVFKLDKVCSGLSFSNNNLAVGLDDNEIRMIDLEGNTVNSI
;
A
#
# COMPACT_ATOMS: atom_id res chain seq x y z
N MET A 1 -50.18 26.77 -61.44
CA MET A 1 -48.83 27.01 -61.99
C MET A 1 -47.90 27.14 -60.79
N ASN A 2 -47.10 26.09 -60.53
CA ASN A 2 -46.28 25.92 -59.33
C ASN A 2 -45.13 26.92 -59.29
N ARG A 3 -44.91 27.57 -58.13
CA ARG A 3 -43.65 28.23 -57.78
C ARG A 3 -43.08 27.52 -56.56
N GLU A 4 -42.02 26.75 -56.78
CA GLU A 4 -41.12 26.34 -55.71
C GLU A 4 -40.30 27.55 -55.27
N THR A 5 -40.27 27.81 -53.97
CA THR A 5 -39.25 28.67 -53.35
C THR A 5 -38.63 27.88 -52.21
N SER A 6 -37.45 27.34 -52.44
CA SER A 6 -36.61 26.73 -51.41
C SER A 6 -36.12 27.79 -50.43
N LEU A 7 -36.52 27.65 -49.17
CA LEU A 7 -35.90 28.34 -48.04
C LEU A 7 -34.75 27.46 -47.52
N LYS A 8 -33.50 27.87 -47.79
CA LYS A 8 -32.32 27.33 -47.12
C LYS A 8 -32.35 27.79 -45.65
N ARG A 9 -32.46 26.85 -44.73
CA ARG A 9 -32.15 27.07 -43.31
C ARG A 9 -30.64 26.95 -43.13
N GLU A 10 -29.97 28.07 -42.87
CA GLU A 10 -28.61 28.05 -42.34
C GLU A 10 -28.69 27.75 -40.84
N THR A 11 -28.06 26.64 -40.43
CA THR A 11 -27.86 26.29 -39.03
C THR A 11 -26.59 26.97 -38.55
N PRO A 12 -26.51 27.49 -37.30
CA PRO A 12 -25.28 28.11 -36.82
C PRO A 12 -24.24 27.01 -36.62
N VAL A 13 -23.07 27.16 -37.22
CA VAL A 13 -21.90 26.33 -36.93
C VAL A 13 -21.39 26.75 -35.55
N GLU A 14 -21.68 25.95 -34.53
CA GLU A 14 -20.97 26.04 -33.25
C GLU A 14 -19.49 25.78 -33.51
N SER A 15 -18.67 26.81 -33.31
CA SER A 15 -17.21 26.64 -33.33
C SER A 15 -16.81 25.80 -32.13
N GLN A 16 -16.56 24.51 -32.34
CA GLN A 16 -15.94 23.66 -31.34
C GLN A 16 -14.51 24.15 -31.10
N THR A 17 -14.29 24.78 -29.97
CA THR A 17 -12.94 25.08 -29.48
C THR A 17 -12.26 23.75 -29.18
N GLN A 18 -11.38 23.32 -30.08
CA GLN A 18 -10.64 22.07 -29.95
C GLN A 18 -9.52 22.27 -28.91
N PHE A 19 -9.77 21.88 -27.66
CA PHE A 19 -8.73 21.86 -26.63
C PHE A 19 -7.75 20.72 -26.94
N ASN A 20 -6.53 21.06 -27.35
CA ASN A 20 -5.48 20.10 -27.61
C ASN A 20 -4.80 19.70 -26.28
N ILE A 21 -5.33 18.66 -25.63
CA ILE A 21 -4.90 18.16 -24.31
C ILE A 21 -3.58 17.36 -24.40
N ASN A 22 -3.09 17.09 -25.61
CA ASN A 22 -2.07 16.06 -25.87
C ASN A 22 -0.66 16.34 -25.31
N ASN A 23 -0.41 17.49 -24.69
CA ASN A 23 0.92 17.87 -24.17
C ASN A 23 0.94 18.31 -22.69
N MET A 24 -0.08 17.97 -21.89
CA MET A 24 -0.01 18.24 -20.45
C MET A 24 0.82 17.17 -19.73
N LYS A 25 2.08 17.50 -19.43
CA LYS A 25 2.92 16.75 -18.51
C LYS A 25 2.83 17.42 -17.13
N MET A 26 2.08 16.81 -16.22
CA MET A 26 1.98 17.26 -14.84
C MET A 26 2.95 16.45 -13.99
N ASN A 27 4.01 17.09 -13.49
CA ASN A 27 4.92 16.49 -12.51
C ASN A 27 4.49 16.97 -11.12
N ILE A 28 3.79 16.11 -10.37
CA ILE A 28 3.51 16.34 -8.95
C ILE A 28 4.57 15.58 -8.17
N GLU A 29 5.57 16.30 -7.66
CA GLU A 29 6.56 15.76 -6.74
C GLU A 29 6.27 16.32 -5.35
N ALA A 30 5.72 15.49 -4.46
CA ALA A 30 5.65 15.78 -3.03
C ALA A 30 6.87 15.15 -2.36
N LYS A 31 7.73 15.98 -1.77
CA LYS A 31 8.89 15.51 -1.00
C LYS A 31 8.57 15.58 0.48
N ILE A 32 8.76 14.46 1.18
CA ILE A 32 8.64 14.37 2.62
C ILE A 32 10.03 14.08 3.18
N ASP A 33 10.54 14.99 4.02
CA ASP A 33 11.81 14.80 4.71
C ASP A 33 11.56 14.21 6.11
N ILE A 34 11.89 12.94 6.29
CA ILE A 34 11.76 12.22 7.56
C ILE A 34 13.16 11.90 8.10
N ASN A 35 13.48 12.44 9.28
CA ASN A 35 14.76 12.18 9.94
C ASN A 35 14.63 11.02 10.94
N LEU A 36 14.97 9.82 10.49
CA LEU A 36 15.07 8.64 11.35
C LEU A 36 16.54 8.31 11.62
N GLN A 37 16.87 8.09 12.89
CA GLN A 37 18.23 7.72 13.31
C GLN A 37 18.52 6.22 13.21
N LYS A 38 17.59 5.44 12.64
CA LYS A 38 17.66 3.98 12.58
C LYS A 38 17.54 3.47 11.15
N ILE A 39 17.97 2.23 10.96
CA ILE A 39 17.86 1.53 9.68
C ILE A 39 16.39 1.27 9.37
N ILE A 40 15.91 1.81 8.26
CA ILE A 40 14.61 1.52 7.68
C ILE A 40 14.71 0.19 6.93
N ILE A 41 13.80 -0.74 7.20
CA ILE A 41 13.77 -2.06 6.56
C ILE A 41 12.70 -2.16 5.48
N ASP A 42 11.58 -1.46 5.66
CA ASP A 42 10.47 -1.46 4.72
C ASP A 42 9.63 -0.20 4.92
N MET A 43 8.89 0.17 3.88
CA MET A 43 7.96 1.28 3.90
C MET A 43 6.76 1.02 2.99
N MET A 44 5.62 1.59 3.37
CA MET A 44 4.38 1.46 2.62
C MET A 44 3.66 2.81 2.58
N CYS A 45 3.14 3.17 1.41
CA CYS A 45 2.19 4.26 1.27
C CYS A 45 0.77 3.69 1.34
N LEU A 46 -0.07 4.25 2.20
CA LEU A 46 -1.48 3.87 2.33
C LEU A 46 -2.32 4.67 1.33
N THR A 47 -3.53 4.18 1.05
CA THR A 47 -4.44 4.84 0.10
C THR A 47 -4.92 6.22 0.55
N ASP A 48 -4.85 6.51 1.85
CA ASP A 48 -5.15 7.83 2.43
C ASP A 48 -3.94 8.79 2.41
N GLY A 49 -2.83 8.36 1.81
CA GLY A 49 -1.60 9.15 1.67
C GLY A 49 -0.70 9.14 2.90
N LYS A 50 -1.06 8.44 3.98
CA LYS A 50 -0.13 8.19 5.08
C LYS A 50 1.01 7.28 4.65
N VAL A 51 2.15 7.43 5.30
CA VAL A 51 3.33 6.58 5.07
C VAL A 51 3.63 5.80 6.34
N ILE A 52 3.72 4.49 6.22
CA ILE A 52 4.21 3.62 7.28
C ILE A 52 5.68 3.33 7.00
N VAL A 53 6.54 3.53 8.00
CA VAL A 53 7.97 3.23 7.96
C VAL A 53 8.30 2.26 9.07
N VAL A 54 8.97 1.17 8.74
CA VAL A 54 9.40 0.18 9.72
C VAL A 54 10.89 0.29 9.95
N GLU A 55 11.28 0.39 11.22
CA GLU A 55 12.68 0.38 11.64
C GLU A 55 13.12 -1.03 12.04
N ARG A 56 14.37 -1.38 11.74
CA ARG A 56 14.97 -2.63 12.24
C ARG A 56 15.08 -2.57 13.77
N PHE A 57 14.52 -3.55 14.48
CA PHE A 57 14.53 -3.65 15.96
C PHE A 57 13.95 -2.43 16.68
N GLY A 58 13.05 -1.69 16.03
CA GLY A 58 12.59 -0.41 16.55
C GLY A 58 11.09 -0.31 16.57
N THR A 59 10.60 0.57 15.72
CA THR A 59 9.22 0.99 15.74
C THR A 59 8.61 0.90 14.35
N VAL A 60 7.30 0.82 14.31
CA VAL A 60 6.53 1.14 13.11
C VAL A 60 6.03 2.56 13.30
N ASN A 61 6.52 3.47 12.47
CA ASN A 61 6.15 4.88 12.49
C ASN A 61 5.13 5.15 11.39
N ILE A 62 4.05 5.85 11.74
CA ILE A 62 3.00 6.26 10.81
C ILE A 62 3.08 7.76 10.67
N PHE A 63 3.36 8.24 9.46
CA PHE A 63 3.44 9.64 9.12
C PHE A 63 2.24 10.07 8.30
N SER A 64 1.77 11.30 8.49
CA SER A 64 0.83 11.94 7.56
C SER A 64 1.53 12.28 6.24
N SER A 65 0.73 12.58 5.21
CA SER A 65 1.21 12.97 3.89
C SER A 65 2.07 14.26 3.88
N ASP A 66 2.05 15.04 4.96
CA ASP A 66 2.92 16.21 5.17
C ASP A 66 4.18 15.90 5.99
N GLY A 67 4.43 14.63 6.34
CA GLY A 67 5.62 14.18 7.06
C GLY A 67 5.58 14.25 8.57
N LYS A 68 4.45 14.64 9.17
CA LYS A 68 4.33 14.65 10.63
C LYS A 68 4.10 13.24 11.16
N LEU A 69 4.82 12.88 12.23
CA LEU A 69 4.59 11.63 12.94
C LEU A 69 3.21 11.66 13.60
N GLN A 70 2.34 10.73 13.20
CA GLN A 70 0.99 10.58 13.74
C GLN A 70 0.95 9.51 14.82
N LYS A 71 1.68 8.40 14.62
CA LYS A 71 1.71 7.28 15.55
C LYS A 71 3.04 6.54 15.50
N GLN A 72 3.41 5.96 16.63
CA GLN A 72 4.59 5.10 16.76
C GLN A 72 4.20 3.83 17.52
N LEU A 73 4.36 2.67 16.88
CA LEU A 73 4.11 1.36 17.49
C LEU A 73 5.45 0.74 17.89
N SER A 74 5.60 0.37 19.15
CA SER A 74 6.78 -0.37 19.60
C SER A 74 6.68 -1.82 19.12
N ILE A 75 7.68 -2.28 18.39
CA ILE A 75 7.78 -3.68 17.96
C ILE A 75 9.04 -4.31 18.52
N THR A 76 8.94 -5.58 18.94
CA THR A 76 10.07 -6.36 19.44
C THR A 76 10.44 -7.44 18.44
N GLY A 77 11.75 -7.63 18.22
CA GLY A 77 12.29 -8.62 17.29
C GLY A 77 12.75 -8.03 15.95
N GLU A 78 13.22 -8.90 15.06
CA GLU A 78 13.76 -8.51 13.77
C GLU A 78 12.66 -8.47 12.69
N ALA A 79 11.96 -7.33 12.60
CA ALA A 79 11.02 -7.09 11.51
C ALA A 79 11.74 -7.04 10.15
N ARG A 80 11.12 -7.57 9.10
CA ARG A 80 11.68 -7.56 7.72
C ARG A 80 10.78 -7.00 6.63
N SER A 81 9.47 -7.15 6.75
CA SER A 81 8.54 -6.57 5.79
C SER A 81 7.19 -6.34 6.43
N ILE A 82 6.41 -5.42 5.85
CA ILE A 82 5.09 -5.01 6.32
C ILE A 82 4.09 -5.00 5.17
N THR A 83 2.84 -5.33 5.48
CA THR A 83 1.72 -5.05 4.58
C THR A 83 0.50 -4.61 5.37
N GLN A 84 -0.33 -3.76 4.78
CA GLN A 84 -1.64 -3.43 5.31
C GLN A 84 -2.64 -4.56 4.98
N ILE A 85 -3.42 -4.96 5.98
CA ILE A 85 -4.57 -5.87 5.82
C ILE A 85 -5.86 -5.06 5.66
N ASN A 86 -6.03 -4.03 6.48
CA ASN A 86 -7.13 -3.07 6.41
C ASN A 86 -6.70 -1.74 7.07
N GLU A 87 -7.60 -0.76 7.13
CA GLU A 87 -7.34 0.59 7.65
C GLU A 87 -6.57 0.60 8.98
N ASN A 88 -6.89 -0.33 9.88
CA ASN A 88 -6.37 -0.37 11.25
C ASN A 88 -5.50 -1.59 11.53
N THR A 89 -5.21 -2.42 10.53
CA THR A 89 -4.50 -3.69 10.75
C THR A 89 -3.36 -3.84 9.77
N ILE A 90 -2.18 -4.16 10.31
CA ILE A 90 -0.99 -4.48 9.54
C ILE A 90 -0.51 -5.89 9.88
N ALA A 91 0.23 -6.49 8.95
CA ALA A 91 0.98 -7.71 9.15
C ALA A 91 2.47 -7.41 9.00
N ILE A 92 3.30 -8.02 9.85
CA ILE A 92 4.75 -7.85 9.83
C ILE A 92 5.43 -9.21 9.90
N THR A 93 6.42 -9.46 9.04
CA THR A 93 7.32 -10.63 9.15
C THR A 93 8.41 -10.38 10.18
N TYR A 94 8.67 -11.38 11.02
CA TYR A 94 9.73 -11.42 12.02
C TYR A 94 10.68 -12.56 11.70
N HIS A 95 11.80 -12.21 11.06
CA HIS A 95 12.74 -13.15 10.43
C HIS A 95 13.25 -14.23 11.38
N ASN A 96 13.88 -13.85 12.49
CA ASN A 96 14.46 -14.80 13.44
C ASN A 96 13.40 -15.53 14.28
N GLU A 97 12.18 -14.98 14.37
CA GLU A 97 11.08 -15.61 15.08
C GLU A 97 10.30 -16.60 14.22
N LYS A 98 10.61 -16.67 12.91
CA LYS A 98 9.88 -17.44 11.90
C LYS A 98 8.38 -17.20 12.04
N ALA A 99 7.98 -15.93 12.05
CA ALA A 99 6.63 -15.58 12.40
C ALA A 99 6.13 -14.38 11.62
N ILE A 100 4.81 -14.34 11.42
CA ILE A 100 4.09 -13.14 11.02
C ILE A 100 3.22 -12.73 12.19
N LYS A 101 3.28 -11.46 12.59
CA LYS A 101 2.38 -10.91 13.61
C LYS A 101 1.39 -9.97 12.93
N ILE A 102 0.11 -10.15 13.23
CA ILE A 102 -0.97 -9.24 12.87
C ILE A 102 -1.16 -8.27 14.02
N ILE A 103 -1.10 -6.99 13.73
CA ILE A 103 -1.12 -5.91 14.72
C ILE A 103 -2.28 -4.99 14.41
N ASN A 104 -3.13 -4.75 15.41
CA ASN A 104 -4.10 -3.67 15.37
C ASN A 104 -3.39 -2.36 15.75
N MET A 105 -3.41 -1.41 14.81
CA MET A 105 -2.73 -0.13 14.95
C MET A 105 -3.47 0.84 15.86
N GLU A 106 -4.76 0.68 16.14
CA GLU A 106 -5.50 1.56 17.05
C GLU A 106 -5.14 1.28 18.51
N ASN A 107 -5.20 0.02 18.91
CA ASN A 107 -4.96 -0.39 20.30
C ASN A 107 -3.53 -0.94 20.55
N GLU A 108 -2.69 -1.00 19.51
CA GLU A 108 -1.28 -1.39 19.58
C GLU A 108 -1.07 -2.83 20.05
N THR A 109 -2.04 -3.71 19.78
CA THR A 109 -1.99 -5.12 20.21
C THR A 109 -1.70 -6.05 19.05
N VAL A 110 -0.94 -7.10 19.34
CA VAL A 110 -0.81 -8.27 18.45
C VAL A 110 -2.10 -9.06 18.55
N THR A 111 -2.88 -9.11 17.46
CA THR A 111 -4.16 -9.82 17.41
C THR A 111 -4.00 -11.27 16.96
N LYS A 112 -2.96 -11.58 16.18
CA LYS A 112 -2.67 -12.93 15.72
C LYS A 112 -1.18 -13.14 15.47
N VAL A 113 -0.70 -14.36 15.67
CA VAL A 113 0.66 -14.78 15.34
C VAL A 113 0.61 -16.05 14.52
N PHE A 114 1.13 -15.99 13.29
CA PHE A 114 1.35 -17.17 12.46
C PHE A 114 2.78 -17.65 12.68
N LYS A 115 2.95 -18.85 13.25
CA LYS A 115 4.26 -19.50 13.36
C LYS A 115 4.55 -20.28 12.09
N LEU A 116 5.74 -20.07 11.56
CA LEU A 116 6.23 -20.66 10.33
C LEU A 116 7.36 -21.63 10.68
N ASP A 117 7.55 -22.62 9.83
CA ASP A 117 8.64 -23.59 9.88
C ASP A 117 9.96 -22.99 9.36
N LYS A 118 9.85 -21.97 8.48
CA LYS A 118 10.97 -21.28 7.84
C LYS A 118 11.03 -19.81 8.22
N VAL A 119 12.22 -19.25 8.04
CA VAL A 119 12.44 -17.81 8.10
C VAL A 119 11.62 -17.13 7.00
N CYS A 120 11.11 -15.94 7.31
CA CYS A 120 10.28 -15.15 6.41
C CYS A 120 10.85 -13.73 6.27
N SER A 121 10.83 -13.22 5.03
CA SER A 121 11.47 -11.95 4.69
C SER A 121 10.54 -11.00 3.95
N GLY A 122 9.79 -11.50 2.95
CA GLY A 122 8.85 -10.70 2.16
C GLY A 122 7.41 -10.92 2.59
N LEU A 123 6.57 -9.89 2.46
CA LEU A 123 5.16 -9.95 2.79
C LEU A 123 4.32 -9.10 1.85
N SER A 124 3.20 -9.65 1.38
CA SER A 124 2.18 -8.90 0.65
C SER A 124 0.80 -9.44 1.01
N PHE A 125 -0.23 -8.60 0.95
CA PHE A 125 -1.61 -8.99 1.21
C PHE A 125 -2.50 -8.70 0.00
N SER A 126 -3.27 -9.70 -0.41
CA SER A 126 -4.26 -9.56 -1.47
C SER A 126 -5.33 -10.64 -1.33
N ASN A 127 -6.58 -10.32 -1.68
CA ASN A 127 -7.69 -11.28 -1.72
C ASN A 127 -7.82 -12.14 -0.46
N ASN A 128 -7.71 -11.50 0.72
CA ASN A 128 -7.78 -12.15 2.04
C ASN A 128 -6.66 -13.18 2.34
N ASN A 129 -5.55 -13.13 1.60
CA ASN A 129 -4.40 -14.00 1.78
C ASN A 129 -3.12 -13.18 1.91
N LEU A 130 -2.19 -13.70 2.71
CA LEU A 130 -0.82 -13.23 2.82
C LEU A 130 0.05 -14.05 1.87
N ALA A 131 0.76 -13.39 0.96
CA ALA A 131 1.88 -13.97 0.24
C ALA A 131 3.15 -13.73 1.06
N VAL A 132 3.85 -14.80 1.42
CA VAL A 132 5.01 -14.75 2.31
C VAL A 132 6.21 -15.35 1.61
N GLY A 133 7.26 -14.55 1.46
CA GLY A 133 8.54 -15.04 0.95
C GLY A 133 9.31 -15.71 2.08
N LEU A 134 9.61 -17.00 1.92
CA LEU A 134 10.35 -17.83 2.85
C LEU A 134 11.75 -18.12 2.33
N ASP A 135 12.63 -18.60 3.21
CA ASP A 135 13.91 -19.17 2.80
C ASP A 135 13.71 -20.37 1.84
N ASP A 136 14.78 -20.73 1.12
CA ASP A 136 14.82 -21.77 0.09
C ASP A 136 13.97 -21.47 -1.16
N ASN A 137 13.75 -20.18 -1.45
CA ASN A 137 13.01 -19.69 -2.62
C ASN A 137 11.52 -20.09 -2.65
N GLU A 138 10.92 -20.37 -1.49
CA GLU A 138 9.50 -20.71 -1.38
C GLU A 138 8.65 -19.44 -1.18
N ILE A 139 7.54 -19.34 -1.88
CA ILE A 139 6.47 -18.38 -1.55
C ILE A 139 5.25 -19.15 -1.07
N ARG A 140 4.77 -18.81 0.13
CA ARG A 140 3.59 -19.44 0.72
C ARG A 140 2.43 -18.45 0.78
N MET A 141 1.26 -18.90 0.30
CA MET A 141 0.00 -18.20 0.47
C MET A 141 -0.69 -18.71 1.73
N ILE A 142 -0.96 -17.81 2.68
CA ILE A 142 -1.56 -18.13 3.97
C ILE A 142 -2.85 -17.33 4.11
N ASP A 143 -3.96 -17.97 4.44
CA ASP A 143 -5.21 -17.25 4.75
C ASP A 143 -5.10 -16.52 6.10
N LEU A 144 -6.05 -15.64 6.41
CA LEU A 144 -6.08 -14.97 7.73
C LEU A 144 -6.42 -15.93 8.87
N GLU A 145 -6.80 -17.17 8.59
CA GLU A 145 -6.94 -18.23 9.60
C GLU A 145 -5.61 -18.88 9.98
N GLY A 146 -4.58 -18.75 9.13
CA GLY A 146 -3.25 -19.32 9.31
C GLY A 146 -3.03 -20.60 8.53
N ASN A 147 -3.97 -20.99 7.67
CA ASN A 147 -3.87 -22.17 6.83
C ASN A 147 -3.07 -21.84 5.57
N THR A 148 -2.23 -22.78 5.15
CA THR A 148 -1.56 -22.68 3.85
C THR A 148 -2.55 -23.02 2.74
N VAL A 149 -2.79 -22.05 1.87
CA VAL A 149 -3.72 -22.19 0.72
C VAL A 149 -2.97 -22.66 -0.52
N ASN A 150 -1.72 -22.21 -0.68
CA ASN A 150 -0.86 -22.57 -1.80
C ASN A 150 0.62 -22.35 -1.46
N SER A 151 1.51 -23.01 -2.19
CA SER A 151 2.97 -22.82 -2.11
C SER A 151 3.56 -22.90 -3.52
N ILE A 152 4.48 -22.00 -3.86
CA ILE A 152 5.17 -21.93 -5.15
C ILE A 152 6.68 -22.03 -4.91
#